data_AF-A0A7L2KS68-F1
#
_entry.id   AF-A0A7L2KS68-F1
#
_cell.length_a   1.000
_cell.length_b   1.000
_cell.length_c   1.000
_cell.angle_alpha   90.00
_cell.angle_beta   90.00
_cell.angle_gamma   90.00
#
_symmetry.space_group_name_H-M   'P 1'
#
loop_
_entity.id
_entity.type
_entity.pdbx_description
1 polymer ?
#
loop_
_entity_poly.entity_id
_entity_poly.type
_entity_poly.pdbx_seq_one_letter_code
_entity_poly.pdbx_strand_id
1 'polypeptide(L)'
;RCRRARGGRALRDMLRALELLELLCVNLLLCPWRREIRSLKTFTGNFVYYIKPVLPEDIVKAVLEKIGYVATTATEFSLVKKRNNEETKQTAFELFLARIECEAILEMTNEEKHGNLEKSLQKGTQTHQQRGEEDEEDQTPQRGDMEGLGNEGTSETPVCLAPQQDCSAACAASFEAAGIK
;
A
#
# COMPACT_ATOMS: atom_id res chain seq x y z
N ARG A 1 -18.40 -11.04 -26.65
CA ARG A 1 -18.76 -10.52 -25.30
C ARG A 1 -17.48 -10.25 -24.52
N CYS A 2 -17.19 -8.99 -24.18
CA CYS A 2 -15.88 -8.52 -23.69
C CYS A 2 -15.37 -9.25 -22.43
N ARG A 3 -14.29 -10.03 -22.57
CA ARG A 3 -13.56 -10.61 -21.42
C ARG A 3 -13.09 -9.54 -20.43
N ARG A 4 -12.76 -8.32 -20.91
CA ARG A 4 -12.27 -7.19 -20.08
C ARG A 4 -13.26 -6.65 -19.04
N ALA A 5 -14.55 -6.52 -19.37
CA ALA A 5 -15.56 -6.05 -18.41
C ALA A 5 -15.84 -7.08 -17.30
N ARG A 6 -15.57 -8.36 -17.59
CA ARG A 6 -15.68 -9.47 -16.64
C ARG A 6 -14.49 -9.50 -15.67
N GLY A 7 -13.28 -9.21 -16.17
CA GLY A 7 -12.06 -9.12 -15.36
C GLY A 7 -12.11 -8.01 -14.31
N GLY A 8 -12.62 -6.82 -14.66
CA GLY A 8 -12.69 -5.70 -13.69
C GLY A 8 -13.65 -5.95 -12.51
N ARG A 9 -14.71 -6.74 -12.68
CA ARG A 9 -15.57 -7.15 -11.53
C ARG A 9 -14.86 -8.17 -10.65
N ALA A 10 -14.32 -9.23 -11.26
CA ALA A 10 -13.59 -10.26 -10.52
C ALA A 10 -12.43 -9.69 -9.71
N LEU A 11 -11.71 -8.70 -10.25
CA LEU A 11 -10.60 -8.05 -9.54
C LEU A 11 -11.08 -7.19 -8.37
N ARG A 12 -12.23 -6.52 -8.48
CA ARG A 12 -12.86 -5.82 -7.34
C ARG A 12 -13.36 -6.78 -6.26
N ASP A 13 -13.91 -7.92 -6.65
CA ASP A 13 -14.35 -8.94 -5.71
C ASP A 13 -13.12 -9.54 -4.99
N MET A 14 -12.02 -9.75 -5.71
CA MET A 14 -10.72 -10.17 -5.16
C MET A 14 -10.14 -9.15 -4.18
N LEU A 15 -10.22 -7.85 -4.48
CA LEU A 15 -9.80 -6.78 -3.55
C LEU A 15 -10.53 -6.89 -2.20
N ARG A 16 -11.84 -7.12 -2.22
CA ARG A 16 -12.62 -7.28 -0.98
C ARG A 16 -12.22 -8.52 -0.20
N ALA A 17 -11.90 -9.63 -0.87
CA ALA A 17 -11.40 -10.82 -0.20
C ALA A 17 -10.03 -10.58 0.46
N LEU A 18 -9.10 -9.94 -0.27
CA LEU A 18 -7.77 -9.61 0.23
C LEU A 18 -7.83 -8.66 1.42
N GLU A 19 -8.65 -7.60 1.35
CA GLU A 19 -8.90 -6.65 2.44
C GLU A 19 -9.42 -7.35 3.71
N LEU A 20 -10.34 -8.31 3.57
CA LEU A 20 -10.89 -9.06 4.71
C LEU A 20 -9.85 -10.01 5.33
N LEU A 21 -9.04 -10.67 4.51
CA LEU A 21 -7.96 -11.55 5.01
C LEU A 21 -6.83 -10.74 5.66
N GLU A 22 -6.48 -9.58 5.09
CA GLU A 22 -5.53 -8.61 5.66
C GLU A 22 -6.03 -8.16 7.04
N LEU A 23 -7.29 -7.72 7.12
CA LEU A 23 -7.93 -7.29 8.36
C LEU A 23 -7.98 -8.41 9.41
N LEU A 24 -8.22 -9.65 8.99
CA LEU A 24 -8.15 -10.81 9.89
C LEU A 24 -6.75 -10.96 10.49
N CYS A 25 -5.69 -10.82 9.70
CA CYS A 25 -4.31 -10.90 10.19
C CYS A 25 -4.01 -9.76 11.18
N VAL A 26 -4.43 -8.53 10.86
CA VAL A 26 -4.27 -7.36 11.76
C VAL A 26 -5.03 -7.57 13.07
N ASN A 27 -6.29 -8.02 13.01
CA ASN A 27 -7.09 -8.30 14.19
C ASN A 27 -6.51 -9.46 15.01
N LEU A 28 -5.92 -10.47 14.37
CA LEU A 28 -5.20 -11.53 15.04
C LEU A 28 -3.96 -11.00 15.79
N LEU A 29 -3.24 -10.03 15.24
CA LEU A 29 -2.10 -9.39 15.90
C LEU A 29 -2.54 -8.54 17.09
N LEU A 30 -3.56 -7.70 16.90
CA LEU A 30 -4.01 -6.70 17.87
C LEU A 30 -4.91 -7.25 18.98
N CYS A 31 -5.82 -8.16 18.65
CA CYS A 31 -6.89 -8.66 19.54
C CYS A 31 -7.01 -10.20 19.57
N PRO A 32 -5.91 -10.96 19.77
CA PRO A 32 -5.95 -12.43 19.72
C PRO A 32 -6.85 -13.09 20.78
N TRP A 33 -7.22 -12.38 21.85
CA TRP A 33 -8.08 -12.90 22.91
C TRP A 33 -9.56 -12.95 22.55
N ARG A 34 -10.02 -12.19 21.54
CA ARG A 34 -11.43 -12.14 21.16
C ARG A 34 -11.91 -13.48 20.64
N ARG A 35 -13.11 -13.91 21.05
CA ARG A 35 -13.69 -15.20 20.65
C ARG A 35 -13.81 -15.36 19.13
N GLU A 36 -14.25 -14.31 18.45
CA GLU A 36 -14.41 -14.27 16.99
C GLU A 36 -13.07 -14.38 16.25
N ILE A 37 -11.95 -14.01 16.90
CA ILE A 37 -10.61 -14.16 16.36
C ILE A 37 -10.04 -15.54 16.72
N ARG A 38 -10.39 -16.10 17.88
CA ARG A 38 -9.93 -17.45 18.25
C ARG A 38 -10.63 -18.57 17.49
N SER A 39 -11.85 -18.32 17.02
CA SER A 39 -12.67 -19.29 16.31
C SER A 39 -13.37 -18.64 15.12
N LEU A 40 -12.97 -19.02 13.92
CA LEU A 40 -13.52 -18.54 12.66
C LEU A 40 -14.55 -19.53 12.13
N LYS A 41 -15.65 -18.99 11.60
CA LYS A 41 -16.75 -19.74 10.99
C LYS A 41 -16.83 -19.35 9.52
N THR A 42 -16.61 -20.30 8.61
CA THR A 42 -16.59 -20.03 7.16
C THR A 42 -17.98 -19.95 6.52
N PHE A 43 -19.03 -20.16 7.32
CA PHE A 43 -20.43 -19.94 6.95
C PHE A 43 -20.94 -18.54 7.32
N THR A 44 -20.06 -17.65 7.76
CA THR A 44 -20.40 -16.23 8.02
C THR A 44 -20.44 -15.43 6.73
N GLY A 45 -21.17 -14.31 6.74
CA GLY A 45 -21.37 -13.47 5.56
C GLY A 45 -20.06 -13.07 4.87
N ASN A 46 -19.03 -12.72 5.63
CA ASN A 46 -17.74 -12.31 5.05
C ASN A 46 -17.09 -13.44 4.23
N PHE A 47 -17.06 -14.66 4.77
CA PHE A 47 -16.51 -15.81 4.06
C PHE A 47 -17.37 -16.21 2.87
N VAL A 48 -18.68 -16.25 3.03
CA VAL A 48 -19.61 -16.72 1.99
C VAL A 48 -19.73 -15.73 0.83
N TYR A 49 -19.79 -14.42 1.10
CA TYR A 49 -20.05 -13.41 0.07
C TYR A 49 -18.80 -12.82 -0.56
N TYR A 50 -17.68 -12.75 0.16
CA TYR A 50 -16.48 -12.09 -0.35
C TYR A 50 -15.32 -13.06 -0.61
N ILE A 51 -15.08 -14.02 0.28
CA ILE A 51 -13.90 -14.90 0.17
C ILE A 51 -14.17 -16.09 -0.77
N LYS A 52 -15.19 -16.90 -0.47
CA LYS A 52 -15.52 -18.13 -1.23
C LYS A 52 -15.73 -17.91 -2.73
N PRO A 53 -16.34 -16.79 -3.20
CA PRO A 53 -16.55 -16.60 -4.64
C PRO A 53 -15.28 -16.37 -5.45
N VAL A 54 -14.16 -15.97 -4.80
CA VAL A 54 -12.94 -15.56 -5.50
C VAL A 54 -11.69 -16.33 -5.11
N LEU A 55 -11.70 -17.03 -3.97
CA LEU A 55 -10.58 -17.86 -3.52
C LEU A 55 -11.00 -19.33 -3.37
N PRO A 56 -10.23 -20.27 -3.95
CA PRO A 56 -10.40 -21.70 -3.69
C PRO A 56 -10.27 -22.05 -2.20
N GLU A 57 -11.00 -23.06 -1.74
CA GLU A 57 -11.05 -23.44 -0.32
C GLU A 57 -9.69 -23.88 0.23
N ASP A 58 -8.87 -24.54 -0.60
CA ASP A 58 -7.50 -24.94 -0.29
C ASP A 58 -6.57 -23.75 -0.07
N ILE A 59 -6.72 -22.68 -0.86
CA ILE A 59 -5.96 -21.44 -0.69
C ILE A 59 -6.37 -20.73 0.60
N VAL A 60 -7.67 -20.62 0.87
CA VAL A 60 -8.17 -20.04 2.12
C VAL A 60 -7.63 -20.83 3.31
N LYS A 61 -7.69 -22.15 3.24
CA LYS A 61 -7.14 -23.04 4.28
C LYS A 61 -5.64 -22.81 4.47
N ALA A 62 -4.85 -22.77 3.41
CA ALA A 62 -3.41 -22.55 3.48
C ALA A 62 -3.05 -21.20 4.14
N VAL A 63 -3.76 -20.12 3.80
CA VAL A 63 -3.57 -18.81 4.43
C VAL A 63 -3.91 -18.85 5.91
N LEU A 64 -5.04 -19.47 6.28
CA LEU A 64 -5.45 -19.61 7.68
C LEU A 64 -4.46 -20.46 8.49
N GLU A 65 -3.95 -21.55 7.91
CA GLU A 65 -2.94 -22.40 8.54
C GLU A 65 -1.60 -21.67 8.73
N LYS A 66 -1.19 -20.86 7.75
CA LYS A 66 0.03 -20.02 7.81
C LYS A 66 0.00 -19.05 8.98
N ILE A 67 -1.17 -18.51 9.35
CA ILE A 67 -1.32 -17.58 10.49
C ILE A 67 -1.71 -18.30 11.80
N GLY A 68 -1.69 -19.63 11.83
CA GLY A 68 -1.81 -20.44 13.04
C GLY A 68 -3.20 -20.99 13.36
N TYR A 69 -4.17 -20.85 12.45
CA TYR A 69 -5.44 -21.55 12.58
C TYR A 69 -5.31 -23.01 12.15
N VAL A 70 -6.13 -23.87 12.73
CA VAL A 70 -6.28 -25.26 12.32
C VAL A 70 -7.75 -25.52 12.06
N ALA A 71 -8.07 -26.21 10.97
CA ALA A 71 -9.43 -26.65 10.70
C ALA A 71 -9.88 -27.62 11.81
N THR A 72 -10.90 -27.26 12.56
CA THR A 72 -11.48 -28.10 13.62
C THR A 72 -12.68 -28.88 13.11
N THR A 73 -13.39 -28.32 12.13
CA THR A 73 -14.48 -28.98 11.41
C THR A 73 -14.42 -28.60 9.93
N ALA A 74 -15.36 -29.11 9.13
CA ALA A 74 -15.49 -28.72 7.71
C ALA A 74 -15.76 -27.21 7.53
N THR A 75 -16.29 -26.52 8.54
CA THR A 75 -16.71 -25.11 8.43
C THR A 75 -16.12 -24.19 9.49
N GLU A 76 -15.24 -24.70 10.34
CA GLU A 76 -14.69 -23.95 11.46
C GLU A 76 -13.18 -24.13 11.57
N PHE A 77 -12.53 -23.03 11.94
CA PHE A 77 -11.10 -22.96 12.18
C PHE A 77 -10.88 -22.40 13.58
N SER A 78 -9.93 -22.97 14.33
CA SER A 78 -9.58 -22.47 15.65
C SER A 78 -8.09 -22.20 15.76
N LEU A 79 -7.74 -21.20 16.56
CA LEU A 79 -6.37 -20.86 16.86
C LEU A 79 -5.84 -21.86 17.91
N VAL A 80 -5.05 -22.84 17.48
CA VAL A 80 -4.57 -23.94 18.33
C VAL A 80 -3.04 -23.92 18.52
N LYS A 81 -2.29 -23.27 17.64
CA LYS A 81 -0.81 -23.26 17.65
C LYS A 81 -0.24 -22.11 18.50
N LYS A 82 1.00 -22.27 18.99
CA LYS A 82 1.84 -21.13 19.41
C LYS A 82 1.97 -20.19 18.20
N ARG A 83 1.21 -19.10 18.21
CA ARG A 83 1.14 -18.12 17.12
C ARG A 83 2.53 -17.55 16.84
N ASN A 84 2.98 -17.66 15.60
CA ASN A 84 4.16 -16.94 15.12
C ASN A 84 3.71 -15.54 14.65
N ASN A 85 3.98 -14.52 15.46
CA ASN A 85 3.62 -13.14 15.13
C ASN A 85 4.31 -12.67 13.85
N GLU A 86 5.53 -13.15 13.60
CA GLU A 86 6.30 -12.73 12.44
C GLU A 86 5.71 -13.30 11.15
N GLU A 87 5.35 -14.58 11.14
CA GLU A 87 4.59 -15.17 10.03
C GLU A 87 3.25 -14.47 9.80
N THR A 88 2.57 -14.06 10.88
CA THR A 88 1.29 -13.33 10.77
C THR A 88 1.48 -11.94 10.16
N LYS A 89 2.50 -11.17 10.60
CA LYS A 89 2.83 -9.86 10.02
C LYS A 89 3.22 -10.00 8.55
N GLN A 90 4.08 -10.97 8.24
CA GLN A 90 4.51 -11.25 6.87
C GLN A 90 3.31 -11.59 5.99
N THR A 91 2.39 -12.44 6.46
CA THR A 91 1.17 -12.78 5.72
C THR A 91 0.26 -11.57 5.54
N ALA A 92 0.10 -10.72 6.57
CA ALA A 92 -0.65 -9.47 6.46
C ALA A 92 -0.05 -8.54 5.38
N PHE A 93 1.27 -8.41 5.37
CA PHE A 93 1.98 -7.59 4.40
C PHE A 93 1.86 -8.15 2.97
N GLU A 94 1.98 -9.47 2.79
CA GLU A 94 1.76 -10.13 1.48
C GLU A 94 0.33 -9.90 0.96
N LEU A 95 -0.68 -10.01 1.82
CA LEU A 95 -2.08 -9.74 1.46
C LEU A 95 -2.31 -8.27 1.09
N PHE A 96 -1.70 -7.36 1.85
CA PHE A 96 -1.72 -5.92 1.54
C PHE A 96 -1.08 -5.64 0.18
N LEU A 97 0.12 -6.19 -0.10
CA LEU A 97 0.78 -6.01 -1.39
C LEU A 97 -0.05 -6.56 -2.54
N ALA A 98 -0.63 -7.75 -2.39
CA ALA A 98 -1.53 -8.32 -3.38
C ALA A 98 -2.75 -7.41 -3.64
N ARG A 99 -3.28 -6.77 -2.60
CA ARG A 99 -4.39 -5.80 -2.72
C ARG A 99 -3.97 -4.58 -3.53
N ILE A 100 -2.82 -3.98 -3.21
CA ILE A 100 -2.27 -2.82 -3.94
C ILE A 100 -1.98 -3.18 -5.40
N GLU A 101 -1.44 -4.37 -5.68
CA GLU A 101 -1.21 -4.83 -7.04
C GLU A 101 -2.52 -4.98 -7.84
N CYS A 102 -3.56 -5.51 -7.20
CA CYS A 102 -4.89 -5.60 -7.80
C CYS A 102 -5.52 -4.21 -8.06
N GLU A 103 -5.30 -3.23 -7.17
CA GLU A 103 -5.73 -1.84 -7.36
C GLU A 103 -5.01 -1.21 -8.55
N ALA A 104 -3.69 -1.35 -8.65
CA ALA A 104 -2.90 -0.86 -9.77
C ALA A 104 -3.35 -1.45 -11.11
N ILE A 105 -3.62 -2.77 -11.16
CA ILE A 105 -4.14 -3.43 -12.37
C ILE A 105 -5.53 -2.89 -12.74
N LEU A 106 -6.40 -2.63 -11.76
CA LEU A 106 -7.70 -2.01 -12.02
C LEU A 106 -7.58 -0.60 -12.59
N GLU A 107 -6.66 0.20 -12.07
CA GLU A 107 -6.39 1.57 -12.51
C GLU A 107 -5.91 1.57 -13.96
N MET A 108 -4.85 0.82 -14.28
CA MET A 108 -4.31 0.69 -15.64
C MET A 108 -5.40 0.23 -16.63
N THR A 109 -6.22 -0.75 -16.26
CA THR A 109 -7.30 -1.24 -17.14
C THR A 109 -8.50 -0.29 -17.25
N ASN A 110 -8.59 0.75 -16.42
CA ASN A 110 -9.57 1.84 -16.55
C ASN A 110 -9.01 2.98 -17.40
N GLU A 111 -7.73 3.31 -17.25
CA GLU A 111 -7.02 4.28 -18.09
C GLU A 111 -6.98 3.84 -19.55
N GLU A 112 -6.72 2.56 -19.84
CA GLU A 112 -6.80 2.01 -21.20
C GLU A 112 -8.20 2.12 -21.84
N LYS A 113 -9.28 2.18 -21.03
CA LYS A 113 -10.65 2.40 -21.54
C LYS A 113 -10.89 3.87 -21.86
N HIS A 114 -10.23 4.77 -21.14
CA HIS A 114 -10.18 6.20 -21.41
C HIS A 114 -9.02 6.51 -22.37
N GLY A 115 -9.02 5.91 -23.56
CA GLY A 115 -8.04 6.21 -24.62
C GLY A 115 -8.06 7.69 -25.03
N ASN A 116 -7.50 8.56 -24.19
CA ASN A 116 -7.49 10.02 -24.32
C ASN A 116 -6.65 10.69 -23.21
N LEU A 117 -5.50 10.14 -22.81
CA LEU A 117 -4.50 10.96 -22.11
C LEU A 117 -3.55 11.65 -23.09
N GLU A 118 -3.27 11.02 -24.25
CA GLU A 118 -2.43 11.64 -25.27
C GLU A 118 -3.14 12.75 -26.07
N LYS A 119 -4.47 12.71 -26.23
CA LYS A 119 -5.19 13.76 -26.99
C LYS A 119 -5.49 15.01 -26.15
N SER A 120 -5.40 14.94 -24.82
CA SER A 120 -5.46 16.13 -23.96
C SER A 120 -4.14 16.90 -23.95
N LEU A 121 -3.00 16.21 -24.09
CA LEU A 121 -1.68 16.85 -24.13
C LEU A 121 -1.39 17.56 -25.48
N GLN A 122 -1.84 17.00 -26.61
CA GLN A 122 -1.70 17.66 -27.93
C GLN A 122 -2.53 18.95 -28.08
N LYS A 123 -3.62 19.08 -27.33
CA LYS A 123 -4.45 20.30 -27.33
C LYS A 123 -3.79 21.48 -26.59
N GLY A 124 -2.83 21.20 -25.70
CA GLY A 124 -2.08 22.22 -24.97
C GLY A 124 -0.99 22.90 -25.81
N THR A 125 -0.47 22.24 -26.85
CA THR A 125 0.68 22.75 -27.63
C THR A 125 0.30 23.55 -28.88
N GLN A 126 -0.96 23.49 -29.34
CA GLN A 126 -1.40 24.20 -30.55
C GLN A 126 -2.04 25.58 -30.30
N THR A 127 -2.35 25.94 -29.06
CA THR A 127 -3.07 27.19 -28.75
C THR A 127 -2.16 28.42 -28.66
N HIS A 128 -0.86 28.32 -28.95
CA HIS A 128 0.09 29.42 -28.78
C HIS A 128 0.87 29.83 -30.05
N GLN A 129 0.30 29.66 -31.25
CA GLN A 129 0.98 30.05 -32.51
C GLN A 129 0.18 30.87 -33.52
N GLN A 130 -1.00 31.41 -33.19
CA GLN A 130 -1.69 32.32 -34.13
C GLN A 130 -2.35 33.50 -33.44
N ARG A 131 -1.60 34.60 -33.28
CA ARG A 131 -2.05 36.01 -33.25
C ARG A 131 -0.80 36.90 -33.09
N GLY A 132 -0.30 37.71 -34.01
CA GLY A 132 -0.56 38.02 -35.41
C GLY A 132 0.54 39.01 -35.87
N GLU A 133 0.94 38.93 -37.14
CA GLU A 133 1.58 39.96 -37.97
C GLU A 133 0.45 40.91 -38.46
N GLU A 134 0.52 42.24 -38.63
CA GLU A 134 1.55 43.28 -38.80
C GLU A 134 0.89 44.64 -38.44
N ASP A 135 1.65 45.65 -37.97
CA ASP A 135 1.80 46.97 -38.64
C ASP A 135 2.46 48.06 -37.76
N GLU A 136 3.49 48.65 -38.38
CA GLU A 136 4.03 50.01 -38.34
C GLU A 136 4.61 50.71 -37.08
N GLU A 137 5.69 51.44 -37.41
CA GLU A 137 6.55 52.35 -36.65
C GLU A 137 5.79 53.40 -35.82
N ASP A 138 6.29 53.71 -34.61
CA ASP A 138 6.70 55.08 -34.27
C ASP A 138 7.46 55.17 -32.92
N GLN A 139 8.55 55.95 -32.94
CA GLN A 139 9.15 56.75 -31.85
C GLN A 139 9.49 56.16 -30.44
N THR A 140 10.81 56.09 -30.16
CA THR A 140 11.39 56.44 -28.84
C THR A 140 11.26 57.97 -28.61
N PRO A 141 11.19 58.54 -27.37
CA PRO A 141 12.35 58.50 -26.45
C PRO A 141 12.11 58.71 -24.91
N GLN A 142 13.22 58.56 -24.16
CA GLN A 142 13.60 59.21 -22.88
C GLN A 142 13.40 58.49 -21.53
N ARG A 143 14.55 57.99 -21.03
CA ARG A 143 15.31 58.41 -19.82
C ARG A 143 14.52 58.82 -18.56
N GLY A 144 14.79 58.10 -17.47
CA GLY A 144 14.59 58.53 -16.09
C GLY A 144 15.44 57.67 -15.14
N ASP A 145 16.60 58.21 -14.75
CA ASP A 145 17.48 57.67 -13.72
C ASP A 145 16.84 57.84 -12.32
N MET A 146 16.90 56.83 -11.44
CA MET A 146 16.88 57.05 -9.98
C MET A 146 17.49 55.85 -9.23
N GLU A 147 18.66 56.09 -8.66
CA GLU A 147 19.39 55.22 -7.73
C GLU A 147 18.69 55.11 -6.36
N GLY A 148 18.96 54.02 -5.63
CA GLY A 148 18.49 53.87 -4.25
C GLY A 148 18.91 52.59 -3.52
N LEU A 149 20.20 52.49 -3.18
CA LEU A 149 20.81 52.05 -1.89
C LEU A 149 20.37 50.75 -1.16
N GLY A 150 21.39 49.97 -0.74
CA GLY A 150 21.37 49.09 0.45
C GLY A 150 22.06 47.74 0.24
N ASN A 151 23.38 47.71 0.13
CA ASN A 151 24.38 47.43 1.19
C ASN A 151 24.48 45.98 1.71
N GLU A 152 25.69 45.44 1.46
CA GLU A 152 26.49 44.41 2.15
C GLU A 152 25.88 43.48 3.20
N GLY A 153 26.26 42.20 3.07
CA GLY A 153 27.09 41.60 4.11
C GLY A 153 26.64 40.28 4.73
N THR A 154 27.40 39.24 4.39
CA THR A 154 28.09 38.37 5.36
C THR A 154 27.46 37.01 5.75
N SER A 155 28.25 35.99 5.38
CA SER A 155 28.56 34.73 6.09
C SER A 155 27.51 33.63 6.25
N GLU A 156 27.67 32.59 5.41
CA GLU A 156 28.08 31.23 5.76
C GLU A 156 27.63 30.62 7.11
N THR A 157 26.88 29.51 7.08
CA THR A 157 27.38 28.18 7.49
C THR A 157 26.36 27.07 7.17
N PRO A 158 26.78 25.92 6.61
CA PRO A 158 25.91 24.76 6.41
C PRO A 158 25.89 23.85 7.63
N VAL A 159 24.70 23.35 7.97
CA VAL A 159 24.45 22.43 9.09
C VAL A 159 24.95 21.02 8.73
N CYS A 160 26.02 20.58 9.38
CA CYS A 160 26.50 19.19 9.36
C CYS A 160 25.66 18.32 10.29
N LEU A 161 25.04 17.26 9.75
CA LEU A 161 24.41 16.19 10.53
C LEU A 161 25.44 15.10 10.84
N ALA A 162 25.72 14.91 12.13
CA ALA A 162 26.55 13.82 12.65
C ALA A 162 25.74 12.51 12.78
N PRO A 163 26.32 11.33 12.55
CA PRO A 163 25.72 10.04 12.93
C PRO A 163 26.05 9.69 14.38
N GLN A 164 25.02 9.42 15.19
CA GLN A 164 25.19 8.75 16.49
C GLN A 164 25.20 7.24 16.29
N GLN A 165 26.31 6.61 16.67
CA GLN A 165 26.46 5.17 16.80
C GLN A 165 27.04 4.93 18.20
N ASP A 166 26.29 4.28 19.09
CA ASP A 166 26.85 3.72 20.31
C ASP A 166 26.16 2.40 20.70
N CYS A 167 26.95 1.34 20.57
CA CYS A 167 27.22 0.23 21.47
C CYS A 167 26.09 -0.46 22.27
N SER A 168 25.92 -1.76 22.00
CA SER A 168 25.80 -2.79 23.06
C SER A 168 26.00 -4.19 22.46
N ALA A 169 27.18 -4.77 22.70
CA ALA A 169 27.48 -6.18 22.47
C ALA A 169 28.06 -6.76 23.76
N ALA A 170 27.35 -7.70 24.38
CA ALA A 170 27.89 -8.82 25.15
C ALA A 170 26.73 -9.67 25.71
N CYS A 171 26.37 -10.74 25.00
CA CYS A 171 25.56 -11.83 25.55
C CYS A 171 26.50 -12.79 26.29
N ALA A 172 26.44 -12.82 27.62
CA ALA A 172 27.05 -13.88 28.41
C ALA A 172 25.97 -14.85 28.87
N ALA A 173 26.05 -16.08 28.38
CA ALA A 173 25.22 -17.21 28.78
C ALA A 173 25.65 -17.72 30.16
N SER A 174 24.69 -18.12 30.99
CA SER A 174 24.89 -19.13 32.03
C SER A 174 23.58 -19.84 32.30
N PHE A 175 23.55 -21.12 31.92
CA PHE A 175 22.52 -22.09 32.23
C PHE A 175 23.17 -23.03 33.25
N GLU A 176 22.69 -23.03 34.49
CA GLU A 176 23.10 -24.01 35.49
C GLU A 176 21.95 -24.98 35.76
N ALA A 177 22.30 -26.25 35.78
CA ALA A 177 21.41 -27.39 35.79
C ALA A 177 21.12 -27.90 37.21
N ALA A 178 19.94 -28.52 37.34
CA ALA A 178 19.61 -29.68 38.18
C ALA A 178 20.10 -29.74 39.65
N GLY A 179 19.13 -29.82 40.56
CA GLY A 179 19.34 -30.31 41.92
C GLY A 179 18.03 -30.70 42.60
N ILE A 180 17.54 -31.90 42.30
CA ILE A 180 16.52 -32.60 43.09
C ILE A 180 17.21 -33.15 44.33
N LYS A 181 16.77 -32.73 45.52
CA LYS A 181 16.56 -33.59 46.70
C LYS A 181 15.73 -32.88 47.76
#